data_AF-A0A7X2PTD9-F1
#
_entry.id   AF-A0A7X2PTD9-F1
#
_cell.length_a   1.000
_cell.length_b   1.000
_cell.length_c   1.000
_cell.angle_alpha   90.00
_cell.angle_beta   90.00
_cell.angle_gamma   90.00
#
_symmetry.space_group_name_H-M   'P 1'
#
loop_
_entity.id
_entity.type
_entity.pdbx_description
1 polymer ?
#
loop_
_entity_poly.entity_id
_entity_poly.type
_entity_poly.pdbx_seq_one_letter_code
_entity_poly.pdbx_strand_id
1 'polypeptide(L)'
;MRIGLAGFALLVYLAFPTKNYYWDGISFAQRIEDAVRWPELLHPNHLVYNLPGWSVYHGLGAHIRALYVLQAMNAVWASLALYWLSGILAPLVESPRAVLLLGALFAFAGTWWRYATDAGAYIPSIALLIACAAFLIPGKRPRPVAVALLHAAVMLIHQLALFLFPAAMFALWHQGKEHRPRTVIVYAGLAGSLTLGAYGLGFTALYGHFSLQPFLAWMTSYADDATFSFGPLRNIGLSVRGWAQVFFVGRPSLLSNAGVLDVVLLLCCGAALILLLASLRRVRFRPQVHQPVLFRFALVWIAACGIFLFFWQPQNTFYKLFALPAVVLLIASCWEPGREPHRRGAGAAFVALLALSNLTLGIIPYSRVSSNEVVAFALDLQLSPGSVVFFRAFSTDDWYARYFNPQSQWRAAESMASIDQQLRQGRTVWLETTAADDFAANQPAWFADRTRSTQRSELIKPGRRLRFVRLTAP
;
A
#
# COMPACT_ATOMS: atom_id res chain seq x y z
N MET A 1 -7.79 -17.83 -20.42
CA MET A 1 -8.23 -16.47 -20.00
C MET A 1 -7.61 -16.01 -18.67
N ARG A 2 -7.90 -16.66 -17.53
CA ARG A 2 -7.41 -16.20 -16.19
C ARG A 2 -5.88 -15.99 -16.14
N ILE A 3 -5.12 -16.99 -16.60
CA ILE A 3 -3.65 -16.93 -16.68
C ILE A 3 -3.19 -15.81 -17.60
N GLY A 4 -3.82 -15.65 -18.77
CA GLY A 4 -3.47 -14.60 -19.74
C GLY A 4 -3.68 -13.19 -19.19
N LEU A 5 -4.81 -12.94 -18.51
CA LEU A 5 -5.08 -11.63 -17.89
C LEU A 5 -4.12 -11.34 -16.74
N ALA A 6 -3.87 -12.33 -15.87
CA ALA A 6 -2.91 -12.19 -14.78
C ALA A 6 -1.47 -11.95 -15.29
N GLY A 7 -1.04 -12.70 -16.30
CA GLY A 7 0.27 -12.56 -16.93
C GLY A 7 0.44 -11.20 -17.62
N PHE A 8 -0.58 -10.73 -18.34
CA PHE A 8 -0.57 -9.39 -18.93
C PHE A 8 -0.44 -8.30 -17.86
N ALA A 9 -1.22 -8.38 -16.78
CA ALA A 9 -1.12 -7.42 -15.67
C ALA A 9 0.27 -7.45 -15.02
N LEU A 10 0.87 -8.63 -14.84
CA LEU A 10 2.23 -8.76 -14.30
C LEU A 10 3.25 -8.03 -15.17
N LEU A 11 3.22 -8.25 -16.49
CA LEU A 11 4.13 -7.58 -17.43
C LEU A 11 3.97 -6.06 -17.36
N VAL A 12 2.72 -5.58 -17.29
CA VAL A 12 2.43 -4.14 -17.18
C VAL A 12 2.93 -3.58 -15.83
N TYR A 13 2.72 -4.28 -14.71
CA TYR A 13 3.20 -3.82 -13.41
C TYR A 13 4.74 -3.76 -13.35
N LEU A 14 5.42 -4.78 -13.88
CA LEU A 14 6.89 -4.82 -13.91
C LEU A 14 7.49 -3.77 -14.87
N ALA A 15 6.77 -3.37 -15.91
CA ALA A 15 7.23 -2.34 -16.84
C ALA A 15 7.23 -0.92 -16.23
N PHE A 16 6.42 -0.68 -15.19
CA PHE A 16 6.26 0.65 -14.59
C PHE A 16 6.39 0.60 -13.06
N PRO A 17 7.56 0.23 -12.51
CA PRO A 17 7.80 0.27 -11.06
C PRO A 17 7.63 1.70 -10.54
N THR A 18 6.89 1.89 -9.45
CA THR A 18 6.72 3.23 -8.89
C THR A 18 8.06 3.74 -8.31
N LYS A 19 8.28 5.04 -8.42
CA LYS A 19 9.33 5.81 -7.73
C LYS A 19 8.74 6.90 -6.83
N ASN A 20 7.43 7.11 -6.93
CA ASN A 20 6.65 7.82 -5.93
C ASN A 20 6.27 6.87 -4.78
N TYR A 21 7.31 6.36 -4.11
CA TYR A 21 7.22 5.37 -3.05
C TYR A 21 6.33 5.86 -1.91
N TYR A 22 5.63 4.91 -1.31
CA TYR A 22 5.05 5.11 -0.01
C TYR A 22 6.13 4.88 1.07
N TRP A 23 6.14 5.72 2.10
CA TRP A 23 7.21 5.74 3.10
C TRP A 23 7.33 4.40 3.86
N ASP A 24 6.21 3.70 4.09
CA ASP A 24 6.21 2.35 4.66
C ASP A 24 7.11 1.41 3.84
N GLY A 25 7.02 1.47 2.51
CA GLY A 25 7.79 0.64 1.58
C GLY A 25 9.29 0.82 1.74
N ILE A 26 9.73 2.07 1.89
CA ILE A 26 11.13 2.40 2.18
C ILE A 26 11.54 1.87 3.56
N SER A 27 10.69 2.03 4.58
CA SER A 27 11.00 1.54 5.92
C SER A 27 11.08 0.01 5.98
N PHE A 28 10.22 -0.71 5.25
CA PHE A 28 10.30 -2.17 5.13
C PHE A 28 11.59 -2.62 4.45
N ALA A 29 11.95 -1.97 3.33
CA ALA A 29 13.18 -2.27 2.62
C ALA A 29 14.41 -2.02 3.50
N GLN A 30 14.48 -0.87 4.18
CA GLN A 30 15.57 -0.55 5.11
C GLN A 30 15.64 -1.57 6.25
N ARG A 31 14.50 -1.95 6.86
CA ARG A 31 14.49 -2.95 7.94
C ARG A 31 14.97 -4.33 7.46
N ILE A 32 14.62 -4.74 6.25
CA ILE A 32 15.11 -6.00 5.67
C ILE A 32 16.63 -5.96 5.46
N GLU A 33 17.15 -4.83 4.98
CA GLU A 33 18.59 -4.67 4.73
C GLU A 33 19.40 -4.53 6.03
N ASP A 34 18.83 -3.90 7.06
CA ASP A 34 19.48 -3.67 8.36
C ASP A 34 19.37 -4.86 9.33
N ALA A 35 18.40 -5.76 9.13
CA ALA A 35 18.12 -6.85 10.07
C ALA A 35 19.27 -7.86 10.11
N VAL A 36 19.82 -8.06 11.30
CA VAL A 36 20.82 -9.11 11.57
C VAL A 36 20.12 -10.40 11.98
N ARG A 37 18.96 -10.29 12.63
CA ARG A 37 18.17 -11.42 13.11
C ARG A 37 16.70 -11.26 12.73
N TRP A 38 16.04 -12.39 12.52
CA TRP A 38 14.64 -12.42 12.09
C TRP A 38 13.64 -11.71 13.04
N PRO A 39 13.80 -11.64 14.38
CA PRO A 39 12.83 -10.95 15.23
C PRO A 39 12.76 -9.45 14.97
N GLU A 40 13.84 -8.83 14.47
CA GLU A 40 13.92 -7.41 14.12
C GLU A 40 13.01 -7.06 12.92
N LEU A 41 12.58 -8.07 12.17
CA LEU A 41 11.64 -7.94 11.06
C LEU A 41 10.18 -7.84 11.52
N LEU A 42 9.88 -8.21 12.77
CA LEU A 42 8.54 -8.19 13.32
C LEU A 42 8.08 -6.77 13.65
N HIS A 43 6.85 -6.43 13.28
CA HIS A 43 6.26 -5.12 13.55
C HIS A 43 4.77 -5.24 13.82
N PRO A 44 4.18 -4.57 14.83
CA PRO A 44 2.80 -4.81 15.22
C PRO A 44 1.82 -4.62 14.07
N ASN A 45 2.00 -3.61 13.22
CA ASN A 45 1.09 -3.35 12.10
C ASN A 45 1.24 -4.31 10.90
N HIS A 46 2.39 -5.00 10.81
CA HIS A 46 2.76 -5.88 9.68
C HIS A 46 3.55 -7.10 10.15
N LEU A 47 3.02 -7.80 11.15
CA LEU A 47 3.77 -8.74 12.00
C LEU A 47 4.74 -9.64 11.24
N VAL A 48 4.27 -10.28 10.16
CA VAL A 48 5.08 -11.25 9.40
C VAL A 48 5.44 -10.78 7.99
N TYR A 49 5.09 -9.55 7.60
CA TYR A 49 5.25 -9.09 6.21
C TYR A 49 6.71 -9.07 5.75
N ASN A 50 7.62 -8.60 6.61
CA ASN A 50 9.03 -8.47 6.24
C ASN A 50 9.75 -9.83 6.12
N LEU A 51 9.23 -10.90 6.74
CA LEU A 51 9.89 -12.21 6.77
C LEU A 51 10.01 -12.86 5.38
N PRO A 52 8.94 -12.95 4.57
CA PRO A 52 9.07 -13.38 3.17
C PRO A 52 10.00 -12.49 2.35
N GLY A 53 9.93 -11.17 2.53
CA GLY A 53 10.78 -10.22 1.81
C GLY A 53 12.26 -10.42 2.10
N TRP A 54 12.61 -10.57 3.38
CA TRP A 54 13.96 -10.89 3.84
C TRP A 54 14.47 -12.21 3.29
N SER A 55 13.63 -13.24 3.29
CA SER A 55 13.98 -14.56 2.76
C SER A 55 14.31 -14.52 1.28
N VAL A 56 13.52 -13.80 0.47
CA VAL A 56 13.77 -13.65 -0.97
C VAL A 56 15.01 -12.77 -1.22
N TYR A 57 15.15 -11.66 -0.49
CA TYR A 57 16.29 -10.76 -0.61
C TYR A 57 17.64 -11.48 -0.36
N HIS A 58 17.74 -12.25 0.73
CA HIS A 58 18.93 -13.04 1.01
C HIS A 58 19.09 -14.24 0.06
N GLY A 59 17.99 -14.88 -0.35
CA GLY A 59 18.02 -15.95 -1.35
C GLY A 59 18.56 -15.51 -2.71
N LEU A 60 18.44 -14.23 -3.05
CA LEU A 60 19.01 -13.61 -4.26
C LEU A 60 20.44 -13.06 -4.05
N GLY A 61 21.07 -13.34 -2.91
CA GLY A 61 22.45 -12.94 -2.61
C GLY A 61 22.61 -11.50 -2.10
N ALA A 62 21.53 -10.78 -1.81
CA ALA A 62 21.57 -9.40 -1.27
C ALA A 62 22.36 -8.39 -2.14
N HIS A 63 22.50 -8.66 -3.45
CA HIS A 63 23.20 -7.76 -4.38
C HIS A 63 22.32 -6.64 -4.94
N ILE A 64 21.00 -6.82 -4.86
CA ILE A 64 20.00 -5.85 -5.29
C ILE A 64 19.32 -5.26 -4.06
N ARG A 65 18.97 -3.96 -4.09
CA ARG A 65 18.27 -3.32 -2.97
C ARG A 65 16.92 -4.00 -2.68
N ALA A 66 16.59 -4.21 -1.41
CA ALA A 66 15.38 -4.89 -0.96
C ALA A 66 14.10 -4.21 -1.47
N LEU A 67 14.12 -2.89 -1.69
CA LEU A 67 13.03 -2.13 -2.28
C LEU A 67 12.57 -2.74 -3.62
N TYR A 68 13.52 -3.07 -4.51
CA TYR A 68 13.19 -3.64 -5.83
C TYR A 68 12.66 -5.07 -5.72
N VAL A 69 13.18 -5.84 -4.76
CA VAL A 69 12.67 -7.19 -4.45
C VAL A 69 11.21 -7.10 -4.01
N LEU A 70 10.89 -6.21 -3.07
CA LEU A 70 9.54 -6.01 -2.58
C LEU A 70 8.58 -5.50 -3.67
N GLN A 71 9.02 -4.59 -4.55
CA GLN A 71 8.22 -4.15 -5.70
C GLN A 71 7.90 -5.30 -6.65
N ALA A 72 8.88 -6.14 -7.00
CA ALA A 72 8.67 -7.30 -7.85
C ALA A 72 7.73 -8.33 -7.18
N MET A 73 7.91 -8.57 -5.88
CA MET A 73 7.02 -9.43 -5.11
C MET A 73 5.58 -8.90 -5.12
N ASN A 74 5.38 -7.59 -4.94
CA ASN A 74 4.05 -6.98 -5.01
C ASN A 74 3.42 -7.11 -6.40
N ALA A 75 4.18 -6.96 -7.48
CA ALA A 75 3.66 -7.17 -8.83
C ALA A 75 3.18 -8.62 -9.03
N VAL A 76 3.93 -9.61 -8.52
CA VAL A 76 3.56 -11.03 -8.53
C VAL A 76 2.29 -11.27 -7.70
N TRP A 77 2.24 -10.77 -6.46
CA TRP A 77 1.05 -10.90 -5.60
C TRP A 77 -0.18 -10.21 -6.20
N ALA A 78 -0.02 -9.07 -6.86
CA ALA A 78 -1.11 -8.38 -7.54
C ALA A 78 -1.64 -9.20 -8.73
N SER A 79 -0.76 -9.87 -9.48
CA SER A 79 -1.13 -10.79 -10.55
C SER A 79 -1.87 -12.03 -10.01
N LEU A 80 -1.38 -12.62 -8.92
CA LEU A 80 -2.04 -13.75 -8.25
C LEU A 80 -3.44 -13.37 -7.72
N ALA A 81 -3.58 -12.17 -7.14
CA ALA A 81 -4.87 -11.62 -6.73
C ALA A 81 -5.86 -11.60 -7.91
N LEU A 82 -5.41 -11.13 -9.08
CA LEU A 82 -6.22 -11.09 -10.29
C LEU A 82 -6.58 -12.49 -10.81
N TYR A 83 -5.65 -13.45 -10.72
CA TYR A 83 -5.90 -14.85 -11.05
C TYR A 83 -7.02 -15.44 -10.18
N TRP A 84 -6.93 -15.28 -8.85
CA TRP A 84 -7.94 -15.77 -7.92
C TRP A 84 -9.28 -15.05 -8.05
N LEU A 85 -9.26 -13.73 -8.24
CA LEU A 85 -10.47 -12.95 -8.46
C LEU A 85 -11.18 -13.39 -9.75
N SER A 86 -10.44 -13.56 -10.85
CA SER A 86 -11.00 -14.12 -12.10
C SER A 86 -11.51 -15.56 -11.91
N GLY A 87 -10.92 -16.29 -10.96
CA GLY A 87 -11.36 -17.57 -10.43
C GLY A 87 -12.76 -17.53 -9.84
N ILE A 88 -13.00 -16.53 -9.01
CA ILE A 88 -14.27 -16.26 -8.35
C ILE A 88 -15.30 -15.74 -9.37
N LEU A 89 -14.93 -14.78 -10.21
CA LEU A 89 -15.85 -14.10 -11.13
C LEU A 89 -16.43 -15.02 -12.21
N ALA A 90 -15.62 -15.91 -12.77
CA ALA A 90 -16.02 -16.75 -13.90
C ALA A 90 -17.30 -17.57 -13.68
N PRO A 91 -17.46 -18.35 -12.60
CA PRO A 91 -18.71 -19.06 -12.33
C PRO A 91 -19.86 -18.14 -11.89
N LEU A 92 -19.60 -16.87 -11.56
CA LEU A 92 -20.66 -15.94 -11.12
C LEU A 92 -21.31 -15.23 -12.30
N VAL A 93 -20.52 -14.79 -13.27
CA VAL A 93 -21.02 -14.02 -14.42
C VAL A 93 -21.21 -14.87 -15.67
N GLU A 94 -20.57 -16.05 -15.74
CA GLU A 94 -20.66 -17.01 -16.86
C GLU A 94 -20.38 -16.40 -18.25
N SER A 95 -19.66 -15.28 -18.30
CA SER A 95 -19.26 -14.58 -19.53
C SER A 95 -17.76 -14.28 -19.49
N PRO A 96 -16.96 -14.81 -20.44
CA PRO A 96 -15.53 -14.50 -20.54
C PRO A 96 -15.26 -13.00 -20.65
N ARG A 97 -16.09 -12.27 -21.39
CA ARG A 97 -15.95 -10.82 -21.53
C ARG A 97 -16.26 -10.08 -20.24
N ALA A 98 -17.29 -10.48 -19.50
CA ALA A 98 -17.60 -9.89 -18.20
C ALA A 98 -16.46 -10.10 -17.20
N VAL A 99 -15.87 -11.30 -17.15
CA VAL A 99 -14.68 -11.58 -16.32
C VAL A 99 -13.50 -10.70 -16.74
N LEU A 100 -13.25 -10.55 -18.04
CA LEU A 100 -12.19 -9.68 -18.54
C LEU A 100 -12.41 -8.22 -18.12
N LEU A 101 -13.63 -7.70 -18.26
CA LEU A 101 -13.96 -6.32 -17.89
C LEU A 101 -13.83 -6.07 -16.38
N LEU A 102 -14.38 -6.96 -15.54
CA LEU A 102 -14.32 -6.83 -14.09
C LEU A 102 -12.90 -7.08 -13.55
N GLY A 103 -12.16 -8.01 -14.15
CA GLY A 103 -10.76 -8.25 -13.83
C GLY A 103 -9.87 -7.07 -14.24
N ALA A 104 -10.09 -6.47 -15.41
CA ALA A 104 -9.37 -5.28 -15.84
C ALA A 104 -9.75 -4.03 -15.03
N LEU A 105 -11.03 -3.89 -14.62
CA LEU A 105 -11.47 -2.87 -13.67
C LEU A 105 -10.69 -2.97 -12.35
N PHE A 106 -10.48 -4.18 -11.84
CA PHE A 106 -9.67 -4.41 -10.63
C PHE A 106 -8.19 -4.11 -10.89
N ALA A 107 -7.60 -4.71 -11.92
CA ALA A 107 -6.18 -4.64 -12.22
C ALA A 107 -5.70 -3.22 -12.51
N PHE A 108 -6.52 -2.43 -13.20
CA PHE A 108 -6.19 -1.06 -13.59
C PHE A 108 -6.93 -0.01 -12.78
N ALA A 109 -7.55 -0.38 -11.65
CA ALA A 109 -7.97 0.58 -10.64
C ALA A 109 -6.72 1.31 -10.15
N GLY A 110 -6.79 2.63 -10.13
CA GLY A 110 -5.60 3.45 -10.04
C GLY A 110 -4.80 3.23 -8.76
N THR A 111 -5.46 3.19 -7.60
CA THR A 111 -4.74 2.98 -6.33
C THR A 111 -4.19 1.55 -6.29
N TRP A 112 -4.91 0.56 -6.81
CA TRP A 112 -4.40 -0.82 -6.88
C TRP A 112 -3.13 -0.91 -7.73
N TRP A 113 -3.14 -0.36 -8.94
CA TRP A 113 -1.99 -0.38 -9.84
C TRP A 113 -0.78 0.36 -9.24
N ARG A 114 -1.00 1.53 -8.63
CA ARG A 114 0.08 2.26 -7.94
C ARG A 114 0.76 1.38 -6.89
N TYR A 115 0.01 0.71 -6.02
CA TYR A 115 0.59 -0.10 -4.95
C TYR A 115 1.07 -1.49 -5.41
N ALA A 116 0.50 -2.03 -6.50
CA ALA A 116 1.01 -3.24 -7.16
C ALA A 116 2.45 -3.08 -7.67
N THR A 117 2.89 -1.84 -7.87
CA THR A 117 4.23 -1.48 -8.34
C THR A 117 5.07 -0.80 -7.26
N ASP A 118 4.57 -0.72 -6.02
CA ASP A 118 5.27 -0.19 -4.85
C ASP A 118 5.69 -1.32 -3.90
N ALA A 119 6.58 -1.04 -2.96
CA ALA A 119 6.86 -1.92 -1.84
C ALA A 119 5.84 -1.68 -0.72
N GLY A 120 5.18 -2.74 -0.23
CA GLY A 120 4.24 -2.60 0.89
C GLY A 120 3.36 -3.82 1.15
N ALA A 121 2.90 -3.96 2.39
CA ALA A 121 2.15 -5.12 2.88
C ALA A 121 0.73 -5.28 2.32
N TYR A 122 0.18 -4.21 1.73
CA TYR A 122 -1.21 -4.13 1.31
C TYR A 122 -1.56 -5.16 0.22
N ILE A 123 -0.74 -5.24 -0.82
CA ILE A 123 -1.00 -6.08 -1.99
C ILE A 123 -0.99 -7.58 -1.64
N PRO A 124 0.05 -8.14 -0.98
CA PRO A 124 0.02 -9.55 -0.57
C PRO A 124 -1.11 -9.86 0.40
N SER A 125 -1.42 -8.93 1.32
CA SER A 125 -2.56 -9.08 2.23
C SER A 125 -3.88 -9.19 1.45
N ILE A 126 -4.17 -8.26 0.54
CA ILE A 126 -5.41 -8.28 -0.26
C ILE A 126 -5.47 -9.49 -1.20
N ALA A 127 -4.33 -9.92 -1.77
CA ALA A 127 -4.26 -11.12 -2.60
C ALA A 127 -4.72 -12.36 -1.81
N LEU A 128 -4.15 -12.58 -0.62
CA LEU A 128 -4.57 -13.69 0.25
C LEU A 128 -6.00 -13.50 0.77
N LEU A 129 -6.46 -12.26 0.92
CA LEU A 129 -7.82 -11.96 1.31
C LEU A 129 -8.84 -12.36 0.21
N ILE A 130 -8.48 -12.17 -1.06
CA ILE A 130 -9.24 -12.70 -2.21
C ILE A 130 -9.21 -14.23 -2.23
N ALA A 131 -8.07 -14.85 -1.95
CA ALA A 131 -7.98 -16.31 -1.82
C ALA A 131 -8.90 -16.82 -0.68
N CYS A 132 -8.95 -16.11 0.45
CA CYS A 132 -9.88 -16.38 1.54
C CYS A 132 -11.34 -16.23 1.09
N ALA A 133 -11.68 -15.16 0.39
CA ALA A 133 -13.02 -14.92 -0.17
C ALA A 133 -13.47 -16.01 -1.14
N ALA A 134 -12.55 -16.69 -1.83
CA ALA A 134 -12.87 -17.83 -2.70
C ALA A 134 -13.55 -19.00 -1.96
N PHE A 135 -13.31 -19.14 -0.65
CA PHE A 135 -13.98 -20.11 0.22
C PHE A 135 -15.32 -19.62 0.78
N LEU A 136 -15.58 -18.31 0.69
CA LEU A 136 -16.77 -17.64 1.24
C LEU A 136 -17.87 -17.41 0.19
N ILE A 137 -17.64 -17.80 -1.06
CA ILE A 137 -18.64 -17.67 -2.14
C ILE A 137 -19.89 -18.50 -1.83
N PRO A 138 -21.11 -17.98 -2.08
CA PRO A 138 -22.35 -18.72 -1.89
C PRO A 138 -22.39 -20.05 -2.66
N GLY A 139 -23.12 -21.03 -2.13
CA GLY A 139 -23.27 -22.35 -2.76
C GLY A 139 -22.09 -23.31 -2.56
N LYS A 140 -20.98 -22.87 -1.98
CA LYS A 140 -19.87 -23.75 -1.58
C LYS A 140 -20.11 -24.35 -0.20
N ARG A 141 -19.55 -25.55 0.02
CA ARG A 141 -19.50 -26.17 1.35
C ARG A 141 -18.68 -25.29 2.30
N PRO A 142 -19.14 -25.03 3.53
CA PRO A 142 -18.41 -24.21 4.49
C PRO A 142 -17.07 -24.86 4.85
N ARG A 143 -16.00 -24.07 4.85
CA ARG A 143 -14.64 -24.50 5.23
C ARG A 143 -14.06 -23.58 6.32
N PRO A 144 -14.63 -23.57 7.54
CA PRO A 144 -14.31 -22.58 8.56
C PRO A 144 -12.83 -22.61 8.97
N VAL A 145 -12.21 -23.79 9.01
CA VAL A 145 -10.77 -23.94 9.33
C VAL A 145 -9.89 -23.31 8.25
N ALA A 146 -10.16 -23.57 6.97
CA ALA A 146 -9.37 -22.99 5.88
C ALA A 146 -9.52 -21.46 5.82
N VAL A 147 -10.74 -20.95 6.03
CA VAL A 147 -11.01 -19.51 6.14
C VAL A 147 -10.26 -18.91 7.33
N ALA A 148 -10.29 -19.56 8.50
CA ALA A 148 -9.60 -19.07 9.69
C ALA A 148 -8.08 -19.02 9.51
N LEU A 149 -7.46 -20.07 8.96
CA LEU A 149 -6.03 -20.14 8.70
C LEU A 149 -5.58 -19.03 7.74
N LEU A 150 -6.29 -18.89 6.60
CA LEU A 150 -5.97 -17.85 5.62
C LEU A 150 -6.21 -16.46 6.19
N HIS A 151 -7.35 -16.23 6.85
CA HIS A 151 -7.67 -14.92 7.38
C HIS A 151 -6.72 -14.50 8.50
N ALA A 152 -6.31 -15.43 9.38
CA ALA A 152 -5.25 -15.18 10.35
C ALA A 152 -3.95 -14.78 9.64
N ALA A 153 -3.48 -15.56 8.67
CA ALA A 153 -2.27 -15.21 7.90
C ALA A 153 -2.38 -13.81 7.24
N VAL A 154 -3.55 -13.44 6.73
CA VAL A 154 -3.79 -12.13 6.15
C VAL A 154 -3.71 -11.00 7.20
N MET A 155 -4.31 -11.20 8.38
CA MET A 155 -4.25 -10.25 9.51
C MET A 155 -2.83 -10.09 10.06
N LEU A 156 -2.01 -11.13 10.00
CA LEU A 156 -0.60 -11.06 10.38
C LEU A 156 0.26 -10.28 9.37
N ILE A 157 -0.15 -10.20 8.10
CA ILE A 157 0.50 -9.33 7.11
C ILE A 157 0.02 -7.88 7.28
N HIS A 158 -1.28 -7.69 7.52
CA HIS A 158 -1.84 -6.35 7.73
C HIS A 158 -3.16 -6.40 8.53
N GLN A 159 -3.23 -5.60 9.60
CA GLN A 159 -4.35 -5.62 10.56
C GLN A 159 -5.73 -5.27 9.97
N LEU A 160 -5.81 -4.33 9.02
CA LEU A 160 -7.06 -3.97 8.32
C LEU A 160 -7.79 -5.13 7.66
N ALA A 161 -7.11 -6.25 7.42
CA ALA A 161 -7.77 -7.48 6.97
C ALA A 161 -8.89 -7.92 7.91
N LEU A 162 -8.82 -7.57 9.21
CA LEU A 162 -9.86 -7.78 10.21
C LEU A 162 -11.26 -7.35 9.73
N PHE A 163 -11.37 -6.35 8.86
CA PHE A 163 -12.68 -5.89 8.36
C PHE A 163 -13.39 -6.88 7.42
N LEU A 164 -12.71 -7.94 6.96
CA LEU A 164 -13.39 -9.07 6.33
C LEU A 164 -14.16 -9.91 7.36
N PHE A 165 -13.80 -9.86 8.65
CA PHE A 165 -14.36 -10.71 9.70
C PHE A 165 -15.91 -10.76 9.74
N PRO A 166 -16.63 -9.61 9.79
CA PRO A 166 -18.10 -9.64 9.79
C PRO A 166 -18.69 -10.25 8.50
N ALA A 167 -18.06 -10.00 7.35
CA ALA A 167 -18.50 -10.56 6.08
C ALA A 167 -18.23 -12.07 5.99
N ALA A 168 -17.09 -12.54 6.53
CA ALA A 168 -16.77 -13.95 6.62
C ALA A 168 -17.75 -14.71 7.53
N MET A 169 -18.10 -14.14 8.69
CA MET A 169 -19.14 -14.69 9.55
C MET A 169 -20.49 -14.76 8.83
N PHE A 170 -20.88 -13.69 8.13
CA PHE A 170 -22.09 -13.65 7.32
C PHE A 170 -22.10 -14.75 6.26
N ALA A 171 -21.03 -14.90 5.49
CA ALA A 171 -20.93 -15.91 4.44
C ALA A 171 -20.98 -17.34 5.00
N LEU A 172 -20.20 -17.64 6.04
CA LEU A 172 -20.18 -18.96 6.69
C LEU A 172 -21.55 -19.31 7.28
N TRP A 173 -22.25 -18.33 7.85
CA TRP A 173 -23.62 -18.50 8.35
C TRP A 173 -24.59 -18.89 7.24
N HIS A 174 -24.43 -18.33 6.04
CA HIS A 174 -25.33 -18.57 4.91
C HIS A 174 -24.94 -19.79 4.04
N GLN A 175 -23.73 -20.34 4.19
CA GLN A 175 -23.27 -21.52 3.45
C GLN A 175 -23.82 -22.86 3.98
N GLY A 176 -24.14 -22.97 5.28
CA GLY A 176 -24.68 -24.19 5.90
C GLY A 176 -26.11 -23.99 6.42
N LYS A 177 -26.94 -25.05 6.44
CA LYS A 177 -28.27 -25.02 7.11
C LYS A 177 -28.23 -25.61 8.52
N GLU A 178 -27.54 -26.74 8.71
CA GLU A 178 -27.61 -27.55 9.95
C GLU A 178 -26.54 -27.20 11.00
N HIS A 179 -25.41 -26.60 10.61
CA HIS A 179 -24.26 -26.37 11.51
C HIS A 179 -23.73 -24.92 11.49
N ARG A 180 -24.64 -23.96 11.31
CA ARG A 180 -24.32 -22.51 11.25
C ARG A 180 -23.52 -22.00 12.46
N PRO A 181 -23.98 -22.16 13.72
CA PRO A 181 -23.26 -21.61 14.86
C PRO A 181 -21.89 -22.25 15.05
N ARG A 182 -21.79 -23.57 14.91
CA ARG A 182 -20.50 -24.29 15.00
C ARG A 182 -19.48 -23.78 13.98
N THR A 183 -19.91 -23.58 12.74
CA THR A 183 -19.03 -23.09 11.66
C THR A 183 -18.46 -21.71 12.00
N VAL A 184 -19.31 -20.79 12.46
CA VAL A 184 -18.89 -19.43 12.83
C VAL A 184 -18.01 -19.43 14.08
N ILE A 185 -18.34 -20.23 15.10
CA ILE A 185 -17.54 -20.37 16.34
C ILE A 185 -16.16 -20.93 16.03
N VAL A 186 -16.07 -22.01 15.24
CA VAL A 186 -14.78 -22.61 14.84
C VAL A 186 -13.94 -21.60 14.10
N TYR A 187 -14.53 -20.88 13.15
CA TYR A 187 -13.82 -19.83 12.41
C TYR A 187 -13.33 -18.70 13.33
N ALA A 188 -14.21 -18.13 14.15
CA ALA A 188 -13.90 -17.00 15.02
C ALA A 188 -12.86 -17.37 16.08
N GLY A 189 -13.05 -18.51 16.74
CA GLY A 189 -12.13 -19.01 17.76
C GLY A 189 -10.75 -19.31 17.20
N LEU A 190 -10.67 -19.98 16.05
CA LEU A 190 -9.39 -20.32 15.43
C LEU A 190 -8.67 -19.10 14.83
N ALA A 191 -9.39 -18.22 14.11
CA ALA A 191 -8.78 -17.02 13.55
C ALA A 191 -8.27 -16.09 14.67
N GLY A 192 -9.06 -15.92 15.74
CA GLY A 192 -8.69 -15.12 16.91
C GLY A 192 -7.49 -15.70 17.65
N SER A 193 -7.52 -16.99 18.00
CA SER A 193 -6.44 -17.63 18.76
C SER A 193 -5.11 -17.68 17.99
N LEU A 194 -5.13 -17.98 16.69
CA LEU A 194 -3.93 -17.97 15.85
C LEU A 194 -3.34 -16.57 15.74
N THR A 195 -4.19 -15.55 15.55
CA THR A 195 -3.72 -14.18 15.41
C THR A 195 -3.14 -13.67 16.73
N LEU A 196 -3.89 -13.77 17.83
CA LEU A 196 -3.41 -13.32 19.15
C LEU A 196 -2.19 -14.13 19.62
N GLY A 197 -2.17 -15.44 19.37
CA GLY A 197 -1.03 -16.30 19.67
C GLY A 197 0.23 -15.86 18.90
N ALA A 198 0.12 -15.58 17.60
CA ALA A 198 1.24 -15.08 16.81
C ALA A 198 1.74 -13.72 17.29
N TYR A 199 0.84 -12.78 17.66
CA TYR A 199 1.24 -11.50 18.25
C TYR A 199 1.95 -11.71 19.59
N GLY A 200 1.45 -12.58 20.46
CA GLY A 200 2.09 -12.89 21.74
C GLY A 200 3.48 -13.49 21.55
N LEU A 201 3.62 -14.47 20.66
CA LEU A 201 4.90 -15.08 20.31
C LEU A 201 5.86 -14.07 19.69
N GLY A 202 5.39 -13.23 18.77
CA GLY A 202 6.20 -12.20 18.14
C GLY A 202 6.70 -11.14 19.14
N PHE A 203 5.83 -10.72 20.07
CA PHE A 203 6.19 -9.84 21.17
C PHE A 203 7.27 -10.48 22.06
N THR A 204 7.06 -11.73 22.49
CA THR A 204 8.05 -12.45 23.31
C THR A 204 9.37 -12.66 22.58
N ALA A 205 9.35 -12.93 21.28
CA ALA A 205 10.56 -13.06 20.47
C ALA A 205 11.34 -11.73 20.37
N LEU A 206 10.64 -10.59 20.31
CA LEU A 206 11.25 -9.27 20.22
C LEU A 206 11.81 -8.77 21.56
N TYR A 207 11.08 -8.99 22.67
CA TYR A 207 11.41 -8.44 23.99
C TYR A 207 11.99 -9.47 24.98
N GLY A 208 12.10 -10.74 24.57
CA GLY A 208 12.65 -11.85 25.38
C GLY A 208 11.72 -12.38 26.48
N HIS A 209 10.61 -11.71 26.77
CA HIS A 209 9.61 -12.11 27.76
C HIS A 209 8.23 -11.57 27.40
N PHE A 210 7.17 -12.11 28.01
CA PHE A 210 5.81 -11.61 27.84
C PHE A 210 5.41 -10.73 29.03
N SER A 211 4.84 -9.55 28.74
CA SER A 211 4.22 -8.69 29.74
C SER A 211 2.97 -8.05 29.13
N LEU A 212 1.83 -8.16 29.83
CA LEU A 212 0.51 -7.82 29.26
C LEU A 212 0.38 -6.34 28.91
N GLN A 213 0.79 -5.44 29.80
CA GLN A 213 0.64 -3.99 29.57
C GLN A 213 1.53 -3.49 28.41
N PRO A 214 2.84 -3.80 28.36
CA PRO A 214 3.67 -3.51 27.19
C PRO A 214 3.18 -4.16 25.90
N PHE A 215 2.66 -5.39 25.98
CA PHE A 215 2.08 -6.08 24.83
C PHE A 215 0.86 -5.35 24.27
N LEU A 216 -0.07 -4.91 25.11
CA LEU A 216 -1.25 -4.14 24.69
C LEU A 216 -0.87 -2.78 24.11
N ALA A 217 0.13 -2.10 24.70
CA ALA A 217 0.65 -0.85 24.17
C ALA A 217 1.33 -1.04 22.81
N TRP A 218 2.10 -2.12 22.65
CA TRP A 218 2.76 -2.47 21.39
C TRP A 218 1.74 -2.83 20.30
N MET A 219 0.75 -3.67 20.60
CA MET A 219 -0.29 -4.08 19.67
C MET A 219 -1.16 -2.90 19.19
N THR A 220 -1.42 -1.94 20.07
CA THR A 220 -2.27 -0.77 19.75
C THR A 220 -1.47 0.44 19.26
N SER A 221 -0.16 0.32 19.06
CA SER A 221 0.67 1.38 18.52
C SER A 221 0.39 1.63 17.03
N TYR A 222 0.19 2.89 16.65
CA TYR A 222 -0.06 3.33 15.29
C TYR A 222 0.83 4.54 14.96
N ALA A 223 0.94 4.88 13.67
CA ALA A 223 1.75 6.01 13.23
C ALA A 223 1.25 7.34 13.82
N ASP A 224 2.15 8.23 14.23
CA ASP A 224 1.80 9.48 14.93
C ASP A 224 0.88 10.41 14.12
N ASP A 225 0.83 10.25 12.79
CA ASP A 225 -0.04 10.99 11.88
C ASP A 225 -1.45 10.37 11.71
N ALA A 226 -1.72 9.21 12.33
CA ALA A 226 -3.00 8.53 12.23
C ALA A 226 -4.00 9.07 13.26
N THR A 227 -4.88 9.98 12.83
CA THR A 227 -5.83 10.67 13.72
C THR A 227 -7.30 10.40 13.39
N PHE A 228 -8.13 10.11 14.40
CA PHE A 228 -9.59 10.08 14.22
C PHE A 228 -10.17 11.47 13.90
N SER A 229 -11.19 11.51 13.06
CA SER A 229 -11.96 12.69 12.70
C SER A 229 -13.46 12.42 12.87
N PHE A 230 -14.15 13.28 13.62
CA PHE A 230 -15.58 13.17 13.92
C PHE A 230 -16.42 14.26 13.24
N GLY A 231 -15.93 14.86 12.15
CA GLY A 231 -16.65 15.86 11.36
C GLY A 231 -17.40 15.22 10.19
N PRO A 232 -18.68 14.81 10.32
CA PRO A 232 -19.35 13.97 9.34
C PRO A 232 -19.40 14.58 7.94
N LEU A 233 -19.71 15.87 7.80
CA LEU A 233 -19.77 16.54 6.49
C LEU A 233 -18.42 16.58 5.78
N ARG A 234 -17.35 16.91 6.52
CA ARG A 234 -15.97 16.87 6.00
C ARG A 234 -15.59 15.45 5.60
N ASN A 235 -15.92 14.47 6.43
CA ASN A 235 -15.60 13.06 6.19
C ASN A 235 -16.36 12.49 5.00
N ILE A 236 -17.59 12.94 4.71
CA ILE A 236 -18.31 12.58 3.48
C ILE A 236 -17.51 13.05 2.26
N GLY A 237 -17.12 14.33 2.21
CA GLY A 237 -16.34 14.87 1.09
C GLY A 237 -14.99 14.16 0.90
N LEU A 238 -14.27 13.93 2.00
CA LEU A 238 -12.99 13.20 1.98
C LEU A 238 -13.18 11.73 1.57
N SER A 239 -14.23 11.07 2.03
CA SER A 239 -14.52 9.67 1.70
C SER A 239 -14.91 9.51 0.24
N VAL A 240 -15.79 10.37 -0.29
CA VAL A 240 -16.18 10.36 -1.71
C VAL A 240 -14.95 10.57 -2.59
N ARG A 241 -14.12 11.58 -2.28
CA ARG A 241 -12.85 11.79 -2.98
C ARG A 241 -11.94 10.57 -2.87
N GLY A 242 -11.81 10.00 -1.68
CA GLY A 242 -10.97 8.83 -1.44
C GLY A 242 -11.40 7.60 -2.24
N TRP A 243 -12.71 7.34 -2.33
CA TRP A 243 -13.28 6.27 -3.14
C TRP A 243 -13.13 6.51 -4.63
N ALA A 244 -13.29 7.75 -5.10
CA ALA A 244 -12.99 8.11 -6.48
C ALA A 244 -11.51 7.84 -6.80
N GLN A 245 -10.60 8.15 -5.87
CA GLN A 245 -9.17 7.93 -6.01
C GLN A 245 -8.75 6.45 -6.02
N VAL A 246 -9.55 5.55 -5.43
CA VAL A 246 -9.33 4.10 -5.57
C VAL A 246 -9.30 3.70 -7.05
N PHE A 247 -10.19 4.29 -7.85
CA PHE A 247 -10.29 4.05 -9.28
C PHE A 247 -9.41 5.00 -10.11
N PHE A 248 -9.41 6.29 -9.83
CA PHE A 248 -8.69 7.29 -10.63
C PHE A 248 -7.59 7.97 -9.83
N VAL A 249 -6.32 7.70 -10.16
CA VAL A 249 -5.18 8.43 -9.61
C VAL A 249 -4.58 9.33 -10.68
N GLY A 250 -3.92 10.36 -10.18
CA GLY A 250 -3.08 11.22 -10.99
C GLY A 250 -3.33 12.67 -10.63
N ARG A 251 -2.45 13.52 -11.14
CA ARG A 251 -2.62 14.97 -11.05
C ARG A 251 -2.28 15.55 -12.40
N PRO A 252 -3.12 16.43 -12.98
CA PRO A 252 -2.78 17.12 -14.22
C PRO A 252 -1.45 17.89 -14.13
N SER A 253 -1.08 18.36 -12.95
CA SER A 253 0.21 19.04 -12.71
C SER A 253 1.43 18.17 -13.00
N LEU A 254 1.29 16.83 -13.03
CA LEU A 254 2.37 15.91 -13.37
C LEU A 254 2.66 15.87 -14.88
N LEU A 255 1.80 16.47 -15.71
CA LEU A 255 2.00 16.62 -17.15
C LEU A 255 2.89 17.82 -17.52
N SER A 256 3.45 18.54 -16.55
CA SER A 256 4.37 19.66 -16.82
C SER A 256 5.59 19.24 -17.64
N ASN A 257 5.93 17.95 -17.63
CA ASN A 257 6.99 17.34 -18.44
C ASN A 257 6.44 16.27 -19.41
N ALA A 258 5.28 16.53 -20.02
CA ALA A 258 4.66 15.60 -20.96
C ALA A 258 5.47 15.45 -22.25
N GLY A 259 5.79 14.21 -22.61
CA GLY A 259 6.41 13.86 -23.89
C GLY A 259 5.37 13.48 -24.96
N VAL A 260 5.86 13.10 -26.15
CA VAL A 260 5.01 12.65 -27.27
C VAL A 260 4.10 11.48 -26.86
N LEU A 261 4.63 10.52 -26.10
CA LEU A 261 3.85 9.39 -25.59
C LEU A 261 2.67 9.85 -24.71
N ASP A 262 2.91 10.82 -23.82
CA ASP A 262 1.87 11.33 -22.92
C ASP A 262 0.74 11.99 -23.72
N VAL A 263 1.06 12.72 -24.79
CA VAL A 263 0.07 13.31 -25.71
C VAL A 263 -0.76 12.24 -26.43
N VAL A 264 -0.11 11.20 -26.97
CA VAL A 264 -0.81 10.09 -27.64
C VAL A 264 -1.77 9.40 -26.66
N LEU A 265 -1.32 9.13 -25.43
CA LEU A 265 -2.17 8.52 -24.42
C LEU A 265 -3.34 9.42 -23.98
N LEU A 266 -3.15 10.74 -23.91
CA LEU A 266 -4.23 11.70 -23.67
C LEU A 266 -5.26 11.69 -24.80
N LEU A 267 -4.83 11.60 -26.06
CA LEU A 267 -5.74 11.47 -27.20
C LEU A 267 -6.53 10.15 -27.12
N CYS A 268 -5.87 9.04 -26.77
CA CYS A 268 -6.55 7.76 -26.53
C CYS A 268 -7.56 7.85 -25.37
N CYS A 269 -7.22 8.54 -24.27
CA CYS A 269 -8.14 8.85 -23.17
C CYS A 269 -9.37 9.60 -23.67
N GLY A 270 -9.17 10.66 -24.47
CA GLY A 270 -10.25 11.45 -25.07
C GLY A 270 -11.16 10.60 -25.94
N ALA A 271 -10.60 9.74 -26.79
CA ALA A 271 -11.36 8.81 -27.61
C ALA A 271 -12.17 7.82 -26.76
N ALA A 272 -11.58 7.25 -25.71
CA ALA A 272 -12.28 6.34 -24.79
C ALA A 272 -13.44 7.03 -24.06
N LEU A 273 -13.26 8.29 -23.65
CA LEU A 273 -14.31 9.11 -23.04
C LEU A 273 -15.46 9.37 -24.02
N ILE A 274 -15.17 9.74 -25.27
CA ILE A 274 -16.19 9.96 -26.31
C ILE A 274 -16.99 8.67 -26.55
N LEU A 275 -16.30 7.52 -26.67
CA LEU A 275 -16.94 6.22 -26.82
C LEU A 275 -17.82 5.87 -25.61
N LEU A 276 -17.35 6.14 -24.40
CA LEU A 276 -18.12 5.94 -23.18
C LEU A 276 -19.41 6.77 -23.19
N LEU A 277 -19.31 8.08 -23.44
CA LEU A 277 -20.45 8.99 -23.49
C LEU A 277 -21.45 8.59 -24.58
N ALA A 278 -20.97 8.22 -25.77
CA ALA A 278 -21.81 7.75 -26.86
C ALA A 278 -22.54 6.43 -26.51
N SER A 279 -21.87 5.55 -25.78
CA SER A 279 -22.43 4.27 -25.34
C SER A 279 -23.47 4.45 -24.23
N LEU A 280 -23.21 5.33 -23.26
CA LEU A 280 -24.11 5.61 -22.14
C LEU A 280 -25.47 6.15 -22.59
N ARG A 281 -25.52 6.93 -23.68
CA ARG A 281 -26.78 7.41 -24.27
C ARG A 281 -27.75 6.29 -24.67
N ARG A 282 -27.24 5.07 -24.86
CA ARG A 282 -28.03 3.90 -25.30
C ARG A 282 -28.31 2.90 -24.16
N VAL A 283 -27.70 3.09 -22.99
CA VAL A 283 -27.83 2.16 -21.87
C VAL A 283 -28.93 2.65 -20.94
N ARG A 284 -30.00 1.87 -20.81
CA ARG A 284 -30.96 2.04 -19.70
C ARG A 284 -30.40 1.33 -18.48
N PHE A 285 -29.79 2.08 -17.57
CA PHE A 285 -29.26 1.51 -16.34
C PHE A 285 -30.43 1.16 -15.39
N ARG A 286 -30.64 -0.13 -15.17
CA ARG A 286 -31.53 -0.65 -14.13
C ARG A 286 -30.74 -1.70 -13.36
N PRO A 287 -30.19 -1.37 -12.17
CA PRO A 287 -29.43 -2.34 -11.41
C PRO A 287 -30.39 -3.42 -10.92
N GLN A 288 -30.16 -4.66 -11.35
CA GLN A 288 -30.87 -5.82 -10.86
C GLN A 288 -29.86 -6.72 -10.13
N VAL A 289 -30.20 -7.13 -8.92
CA VAL A 289 -29.35 -8.04 -8.14
C VAL A 289 -29.69 -9.47 -8.52
N HIS A 290 -28.78 -10.15 -9.20
CA HIS A 290 -28.95 -11.55 -9.61
C HIS A 290 -28.43 -12.52 -8.54
N GLN A 291 -27.51 -12.07 -7.67
CA GLN A 291 -26.92 -12.88 -6.62
C GLN A 291 -27.05 -12.21 -5.24
N PRO A 292 -28.21 -12.29 -4.58
CA PRO A 292 -28.51 -11.50 -3.38
C PRO A 292 -27.60 -11.82 -2.19
N VAL A 293 -27.18 -13.07 -2.03
CA VAL A 293 -26.28 -13.46 -0.94
C VAL A 293 -24.88 -12.89 -1.16
N LEU A 294 -24.36 -12.95 -2.39
CA LEU A 294 -23.06 -12.35 -2.73
C LEU A 294 -23.11 -10.83 -2.58
N PHE A 295 -24.20 -10.20 -3.02
CA PHE A 295 -24.42 -8.77 -2.88
C PHE A 295 -24.33 -8.32 -1.42
N ARG A 296 -25.04 -9.02 -0.51
CA ARG A 296 -25.01 -8.74 0.93
C ARG A 296 -23.63 -8.99 1.54
N PHE A 297 -22.96 -10.07 1.14
CA PHE A 297 -21.59 -10.37 1.58
C PHE A 297 -20.63 -9.22 1.22
N ALA A 298 -20.65 -8.78 -0.04
CA ALA A 298 -19.84 -7.67 -0.51
C ALA A 298 -20.19 -6.36 0.21
N LEU A 299 -21.49 -6.09 0.43
CA LEU A 299 -21.94 -4.89 1.13
C LEU A 299 -21.50 -4.85 2.59
N VAL A 300 -21.59 -5.97 3.33
CA VAL A 300 -21.13 -6.07 4.72
C VAL A 300 -19.62 -5.81 4.80
N TRP A 301 -18.85 -6.35 3.86
CA TRP A 301 -17.40 -6.13 3.80
C TRP A 301 -17.07 -4.65 3.50
N ILE A 302 -17.70 -4.06 2.48
CA ILE A 302 -17.52 -2.63 2.16
C ILE A 302 -17.93 -1.75 3.34
N ALA A 303 -19.05 -2.06 4.01
CA ALA A 303 -19.54 -1.29 5.15
C ALA A 303 -18.59 -1.37 6.34
N ALA A 304 -18.07 -2.55 6.67
CA ALA A 304 -17.12 -2.72 7.77
C ALA A 304 -15.85 -1.88 7.55
N CYS A 305 -15.24 -1.97 6.36
CA CYS A 305 -14.09 -1.13 6.00
C CYS A 305 -14.48 0.36 5.96
N GLY A 306 -15.60 0.69 5.33
CA GLY A 306 -16.03 2.06 5.06
C GLY A 306 -16.37 2.84 6.32
N ILE A 307 -17.10 2.23 7.27
CA ILE A 307 -17.46 2.85 8.55
C ILE A 307 -16.22 3.17 9.36
N PHE A 308 -15.30 2.22 9.50
CA PHE A 308 -14.06 2.45 10.24
C PHE A 308 -13.22 3.57 9.60
N LEU A 309 -12.98 3.49 8.28
CA LEU A 309 -12.16 4.47 7.58
C LEU A 309 -12.81 5.85 7.52
N PHE A 310 -14.14 5.93 7.58
CA PHE A 310 -14.86 7.20 7.66
C PHE A 310 -14.46 8.01 8.89
N PHE A 311 -14.18 7.35 10.02
CA PHE A 311 -13.79 8.00 11.27
C PHE A 311 -12.28 8.04 11.48
N TRP A 312 -11.54 6.99 11.13
CA TRP A 312 -10.10 6.94 11.45
C TRP A 312 -9.24 7.68 10.44
N GLN A 313 -9.50 7.56 9.13
CA GLN A 313 -8.63 8.12 8.08
C GLN A 313 -9.44 8.33 6.76
N PRO A 314 -10.42 9.25 6.74
CA PRO A 314 -11.37 9.36 5.63
C PRO A 314 -10.72 9.75 4.29
N GLN A 315 -9.61 10.49 4.33
CA GLN A 315 -8.83 10.88 3.15
C GLN A 315 -7.95 9.75 2.60
N ASN A 316 -7.68 8.72 3.39
CA ASN A 316 -6.67 7.73 3.07
C ASN A 316 -7.20 6.72 2.04
N THR A 317 -6.61 6.73 0.85
CA THR A 317 -7.07 5.91 -0.28
C THR A 317 -6.53 4.49 -0.24
N PHE A 318 -5.35 4.28 0.34
CA PHE A 318 -4.69 2.98 0.31
C PHE A 318 -5.38 1.97 1.23
N TYR A 319 -5.88 2.41 2.38
CA TYR A 319 -6.70 1.55 3.24
C TYR A 319 -8.02 1.11 2.60
N LYS A 320 -8.59 1.92 1.70
CA LYS A 320 -9.81 1.57 0.97
C LYS A 320 -9.59 0.42 -0.03
N LEU A 321 -8.33 0.10 -0.39
CA LEU A 321 -8.01 -1.04 -1.23
C LEU A 321 -8.51 -2.37 -0.65
N PHE A 322 -8.58 -2.49 0.68
CA PHE A 322 -9.12 -3.69 1.34
C PHE A 322 -10.57 -3.97 0.99
N ALA A 323 -11.31 -3.00 0.49
CA ALA A 323 -12.69 -3.15 0.04
C ALA A 323 -12.83 -3.19 -1.49
N LEU A 324 -11.77 -2.94 -2.26
CA LEU A 324 -11.82 -2.99 -3.73
C LEU A 324 -12.30 -4.35 -4.28
N PRO A 325 -11.83 -5.51 -3.77
CA PRO A 325 -12.35 -6.79 -4.25
C PRO A 325 -13.86 -6.92 -4.01
N ALA A 326 -14.34 -6.47 -2.84
CA ALA A 326 -15.76 -6.48 -2.51
C ALA A 326 -16.57 -5.58 -3.45
N VAL A 327 -16.05 -4.40 -3.85
CA VAL A 327 -16.70 -3.55 -4.85
C VAL A 327 -16.84 -4.28 -6.19
N VAL A 328 -15.81 -5.00 -6.63
CA VAL A 328 -15.87 -5.78 -7.87
C VAL A 328 -16.88 -6.93 -7.75
N LEU A 329 -16.93 -7.62 -6.60
CA LEU A 329 -17.94 -8.66 -6.33
C LEU A 329 -19.36 -8.09 -6.26
N LEU A 330 -19.53 -6.87 -5.72
CA LEU A 330 -20.81 -6.17 -5.70
C LEU A 330 -21.31 -5.91 -7.12
N ILE A 331 -20.44 -5.41 -8.01
CA ILE A 331 -20.77 -5.21 -9.42
C ILE A 331 -21.09 -6.55 -10.10
N ALA A 332 -20.28 -7.59 -9.84
CA ALA A 332 -20.51 -8.93 -10.38
C ALA A 332 -21.86 -9.53 -9.94
N SER A 333 -22.30 -9.26 -8.72
CA SER A 333 -23.59 -9.75 -8.20
C SER A 333 -24.81 -9.13 -8.88
N CYS A 334 -24.62 -8.01 -9.56
CA CYS A 334 -25.61 -7.33 -10.39
C CYS A 334 -25.51 -7.72 -11.88
N TRP A 335 -24.59 -8.63 -12.24
CA TRP A 335 -24.45 -9.11 -13.60
C TRP A 335 -25.39 -10.29 -13.86
N GLU A 336 -26.12 -10.25 -14.98
CA GLU A 336 -26.98 -11.35 -15.41
C GLU A 336 -26.11 -12.51 -15.94
N PRO A 337 -26.15 -13.71 -15.32
CA PRO A 337 -25.30 -14.83 -15.73
C PRO A 337 -25.50 -15.19 -17.22
N GLY A 338 -24.39 -15.41 -17.93
CA GLY A 338 -24.40 -15.78 -19.35
C GLY A 338 -24.68 -14.62 -20.31
N ARG A 339 -25.11 -13.45 -19.79
CA ARG A 339 -25.32 -12.26 -20.61
C ARG A 339 -23.98 -11.67 -21.03
N GLU A 340 -23.72 -11.71 -22.32
CA GLU A 340 -22.57 -11.06 -22.92
C GLU A 340 -22.73 -9.53 -22.89
N PRO A 341 -21.66 -8.77 -22.56
CA PRO A 341 -21.67 -7.33 -22.73
C PRO A 341 -21.98 -6.99 -24.20
N HIS A 342 -22.84 -6.00 -24.44
CA HIS A 342 -23.10 -5.53 -25.81
C HIS A 342 -21.78 -5.18 -26.51
N ARG A 343 -21.64 -5.56 -27.79
CA ARG A 343 -20.42 -5.36 -28.61
C ARG A 343 -19.94 -3.90 -28.71
N ARG A 344 -20.80 -2.92 -28.41
CA ARG A 344 -20.50 -1.47 -28.37
C ARG A 344 -20.39 -0.96 -26.91
N GLY A 345 -19.91 -1.81 -26.01
CA GLY A 345 -20.21 -1.77 -24.57
C GLY A 345 -19.55 -0.64 -23.79
N ALA A 346 -20.38 0.17 -23.11
CA ALA A 346 -19.95 1.20 -22.17
C ALA A 346 -18.94 0.69 -21.13
N GLY A 347 -19.05 -0.57 -20.69
CA GLY A 347 -18.09 -1.18 -19.76
C GLY A 347 -16.66 -1.27 -20.31
N ALA A 348 -16.49 -1.63 -21.59
CA ALA A 348 -15.18 -1.68 -22.22
C ALA A 348 -14.58 -0.27 -22.38
N ALA A 349 -15.39 0.69 -22.82
CA ALA A 349 -14.97 2.10 -22.91
C ALA A 349 -14.60 2.69 -21.54
N PHE A 350 -15.34 2.35 -20.48
CA PHE A 350 -15.05 2.76 -19.11
C PHE A 350 -13.73 2.17 -18.61
N VAL A 351 -13.50 0.87 -18.78
CA VAL A 351 -12.25 0.21 -18.38
C VAL A 351 -11.06 0.76 -19.18
N ALA A 352 -11.24 1.01 -20.48
CA ALA A 352 -10.21 1.64 -21.31
C ALA A 352 -9.88 3.07 -20.81
N LEU A 353 -10.90 3.89 -20.56
CA LEU A 353 -10.73 5.23 -19.99
C LEU A 353 -10.02 5.19 -18.63
N LEU A 354 -10.43 4.26 -17.76
CA LEU A 354 -9.82 4.04 -16.45
C LEU A 354 -8.33 3.70 -16.59
N ALA A 355 -8.00 2.68 -17.39
CA ALA A 355 -6.63 2.23 -17.56
C ALA A 355 -5.75 3.31 -18.21
N LEU A 356 -6.23 3.96 -19.27
CA LEU A 356 -5.48 5.02 -19.96
C LEU A 356 -5.30 6.26 -19.08
N SER A 357 -6.33 6.68 -18.34
CA SER A 357 -6.24 7.86 -17.47
C SER A 357 -5.25 7.63 -16.33
N ASN A 358 -5.31 6.45 -15.69
CA ASN A 358 -4.36 6.07 -14.65
C ASN A 358 -2.94 5.94 -15.21
N LEU A 359 -2.77 5.30 -16.37
CA LEU A 359 -1.47 5.13 -17.00
C LEU A 359 -0.81 6.50 -17.26
N THR A 360 -1.57 7.42 -17.85
CA THR A 360 -1.08 8.73 -18.30
C THR A 360 -0.89 9.72 -17.16
N LEU A 361 -1.87 9.83 -16.26
CA LEU A 361 -1.90 10.88 -15.23
C LEU A 361 -1.25 10.44 -13.91
N GLY A 362 -1.01 9.13 -13.74
CA GLY A 362 -0.53 8.54 -12.50
C GLY A 362 0.69 7.66 -12.70
N ILE A 363 0.54 6.51 -13.35
CA ILE A 363 1.53 5.43 -13.36
C ILE A 363 2.83 5.83 -14.07
N ILE A 364 2.77 6.34 -15.31
CA ILE A 364 3.98 6.79 -16.02
C ILE A 364 4.68 7.91 -15.24
N PRO A 365 4.00 9.00 -14.82
CA PRO A 365 4.64 10.01 -13.98
C PRO A 365 5.27 9.43 -12.71
N TYR A 366 4.53 8.60 -11.96
CA TYR A 366 5.03 8.00 -10.73
C TYR A 366 6.18 7.02 -10.91
N SER A 367 6.40 6.46 -12.11
CA SER A 367 7.58 5.65 -12.42
C SER A 367 8.86 6.49 -12.64
N ARG A 368 8.76 7.82 -12.70
CA ARG A 368 9.89 8.74 -12.89
C ARG A 368 10.34 9.29 -11.53
N VAL A 369 11.65 9.35 -11.31
CA VAL A 369 12.26 9.93 -10.08
C VAL A 369 11.82 11.38 -9.89
N SER A 370 11.73 12.15 -10.98
CA SER A 370 11.32 13.56 -10.98
C SER A 370 9.91 13.81 -10.44
N SER A 371 9.07 12.78 -10.33
CA SER A 371 7.74 12.91 -9.71
C SER A 371 7.77 12.85 -8.18
N ASN A 372 8.88 12.41 -7.59
CA ASN A 372 9.10 12.34 -6.17
C ASN A 372 10.35 13.13 -5.80
N GLU A 373 10.14 14.40 -5.49
CA GLU A 373 11.20 15.38 -5.22
C GLU A 373 12.06 15.00 -4.02
N VAL A 374 11.51 14.27 -3.04
CA VAL A 374 12.27 13.78 -1.88
C VAL A 374 13.23 12.67 -2.29
N VAL A 375 12.81 11.76 -3.19
CA VAL A 375 13.71 10.74 -3.75
C VAL A 375 14.77 11.38 -4.64
N ALA A 376 14.36 12.32 -5.50
CA ALA A 376 15.31 13.06 -6.34
C ALA A 376 16.38 13.76 -5.48
N PHE A 377 15.94 14.49 -4.45
CA PHE A 377 16.82 15.13 -3.48
C PHE A 377 17.73 14.13 -2.75
N ALA A 378 17.19 13.00 -2.28
CA ALA A 378 17.96 11.98 -1.59
C ALA A 378 19.05 11.35 -2.48
N LEU A 379 18.77 11.17 -3.77
CA LEU A 379 19.73 10.68 -4.77
C LEU A 379 20.79 11.73 -5.11
N ASP A 380 20.41 13.01 -5.14
CA ASP A 380 21.33 14.13 -5.40
C ASP A 380 22.22 14.45 -4.18
N LEU A 381 21.79 14.11 -2.96
CA LEU A 381 22.53 14.38 -1.72
C LEU A 381 23.92 13.71 -1.67
N GLN A 382 24.07 12.53 -2.32
CA GLN A 382 25.32 11.78 -2.49
C GLN A 382 26.35 11.89 -1.33
N LEU A 383 25.97 11.41 -0.15
CA LEU A 383 26.85 11.46 1.03
C LEU A 383 28.11 10.59 0.83
N SER A 384 29.29 11.07 1.23
CA SER A 384 30.51 10.26 1.13
C SER A 384 30.47 9.04 2.07
N PRO A 385 31.13 7.91 1.72
CA PRO A 385 31.18 6.74 2.59
C PRO A 385 31.72 7.04 3.99
N GLY A 386 31.04 6.54 5.02
CA GLY A 386 31.40 6.77 6.42
C GLY A 386 31.02 8.16 6.95
N SER A 387 30.23 8.94 6.20
CA SER A 387 29.64 10.19 6.70
C SER A 387 28.70 9.91 7.87
N VAL A 388 28.66 10.81 8.85
CA VAL A 388 27.74 10.75 9.99
C VAL A 388 26.71 11.87 9.88
N VAL A 389 25.43 11.52 9.84
CA VAL A 389 24.30 12.43 9.82
C VAL A 389 23.67 12.48 11.21
N PHE A 390 23.65 13.66 11.81
CA PHE A 390 23.00 13.91 13.09
C PHE A 390 21.61 14.51 12.91
N PHE A 391 20.62 13.98 13.63
CA PHE A 391 19.23 14.44 13.64
C PHE A 391 18.72 14.63 15.08
N ARG A 392 17.69 15.46 15.30
CA ARG A 392 17.01 15.60 16.61
C ARG A 392 15.69 14.86 16.64
N ALA A 393 14.90 14.95 15.57
CA ALA A 393 13.67 14.19 15.38
C ALA A 393 13.70 13.54 14.01
N PHE A 394 13.47 12.23 13.94
CA PHE A 394 13.52 11.48 12.69
C PHE A 394 12.15 11.53 12.00
N SER A 395 12.10 12.13 10.82
CA SER A 395 10.89 12.32 10.02
C SER A 395 10.68 11.18 8.99
N THR A 396 9.51 11.17 8.36
CA THR A 396 9.23 10.24 7.25
C THR A 396 10.11 10.47 6.03
N ASP A 397 10.50 11.73 5.78
CA ASP A 397 11.36 12.09 4.66
C ASP A 397 12.83 11.65 4.90
N ASP A 398 13.28 11.57 6.16
CA ASP A 398 14.63 11.09 6.52
C ASP A 398 14.86 9.62 6.15
N TRP A 399 13.80 8.80 6.12
CA TRP A 399 13.89 7.42 5.62
C TRP A 399 14.40 7.37 4.19
N TYR A 400 14.02 8.32 3.33
CA TYR A 400 14.47 8.36 1.94
C TYR A 400 15.95 8.73 1.87
N ALA A 401 16.35 9.80 2.57
CA ALA A 401 17.73 10.24 2.61
C ALA A 401 18.66 9.13 3.12
N ARG A 402 18.28 8.43 4.20
CA ARG A 402 19.01 7.27 4.72
C ARG A 402 19.06 6.11 3.74
N TYR A 403 17.91 5.71 3.20
CA TYR A 403 17.83 4.53 2.32
C TYR A 403 18.66 4.69 1.04
N PHE A 404 18.62 5.87 0.42
CA PHE A 404 19.38 6.15 -0.80
C PHE A 404 20.84 6.54 -0.53
N ASN A 405 21.25 6.69 0.73
CA ASN A 405 22.65 6.89 1.14
C ASN A 405 23.08 5.84 2.18
N PRO A 406 23.05 4.53 1.85
CA PRO A 406 23.32 3.44 2.80
C PRO A 406 24.74 3.46 3.37
N GLN A 407 25.68 4.13 2.71
CA GLN A 407 27.05 4.34 3.13
C GLN A 407 27.21 5.33 4.30
N SER A 408 26.12 5.98 4.72
CA SER A 408 26.09 6.96 5.81
C SER A 408 25.61 6.34 7.13
N GLN A 409 26.07 6.90 8.25
CA GLN A 409 25.61 6.54 9.59
C GLN A 409 24.68 7.62 10.12
N TRP A 410 23.53 7.24 10.67
CA TRP A 410 22.55 8.17 11.21
C TRP A 410 22.51 8.07 12.73
N ARG A 411 22.64 9.20 13.43
CA ARG A 411 22.72 9.25 14.90
C ARG A 411 21.86 10.38 15.45
N ALA A 412 21.25 10.15 16.61
CA ALA A 412 20.61 11.23 17.35
C ALA A 412 21.68 12.22 17.82
N ALA A 413 21.43 13.51 17.65
CA ALA A 413 22.26 14.57 18.21
C ALA A 413 22.00 14.63 19.72
N GLU A 414 22.95 14.16 20.52
CA GLU A 414 22.86 14.25 21.99
C GLU A 414 23.49 15.56 22.50
N SER A 415 24.69 15.88 22.03
CA SER A 415 25.45 17.06 22.46
C SER A 415 26.42 17.55 21.37
N MET A 416 26.90 18.80 21.48
CA MET A 416 27.96 19.32 20.60
C MET A 416 29.26 18.54 20.73
N ALA A 417 29.55 18.02 21.93
CA ALA A 417 30.78 17.27 22.21
C ALA A 417 30.86 15.98 21.38
N SER A 418 29.76 15.25 21.22
CA SER A 418 29.75 14.03 20.41
C SER A 418 29.92 14.32 18.91
N ILE A 419 29.42 15.45 18.44
CA ILE A 419 29.59 15.93 17.06
C ILE A 419 31.06 16.33 16.80
N ASP A 420 31.62 17.17 17.68
CA ASP A 420 33.02 17.62 17.58
C ASP A 420 34.01 16.45 17.72
N GLN A 421 33.65 15.39 18.44
CA GLN A 421 34.43 14.16 18.50
C GLN A 421 34.47 13.47 17.13
N GLN A 422 33.35 13.36 16.41
CA GLN A 422 33.32 12.78 15.06
C GLN A 422 34.14 13.62 14.08
N LEU A 423 34.04 14.95 14.16
CA LEU A 423 34.86 15.86 13.34
C LEU A 423 36.36 15.67 13.61
N ARG A 424 36.78 15.58 14.88
CA ARG A 424 38.18 15.32 15.26
C ARG A 424 38.69 13.95 14.81
N GLN A 425 37.81 12.97 14.63
CA GLN A 425 38.13 11.67 14.05
C GLN A 425 38.24 11.71 12.52
N GLY A 426 38.19 12.90 11.90
CA GLY A 426 38.26 13.07 10.45
C GLY A 426 37.02 12.60 9.71
N ARG A 427 35.90 12.36 10.40
CA ARG A 427 34.64 11.96 9.77
C ARG A 427 34.00 13.15 9.07
N THR A 428 33.36 12.90 7.93
CA THR A 428 32.48 13.89 7.32
C THR A 428 31.17 13.92 8.10
N VAL A 429 30.83 15.07 8.69
CA VAL A 429 29.65 15.21 9.55
C VAL A 429 28.62 16.13 8.90
N TRP A 430 27.36 15.73 8.97
CA TRP A 430 26.21 16.48 8.47
C TRP A 430 25.17 16.65 9.58
N LEU A 431 24.50 17.80 9.57
CA LEU A 431 23.29 18.04 10.36
C LEU A 431 22.06 17.97 9.45
N GLU A 432 21.12 17.10 9.80
CA GLU A 432 19.76 17.09 9.25
C GLU A 432 18.97 18.32 9.74
N THR A 433 17.88 18.68 9.06
CA THR A 433 17.02 19.85 9.29
C THR A 433 16.77 20.12 10.76
N THR A 434 16.32 19.11 11.51
CA THR A 434 15.91 19.23 12.91
C THR A 434 17.11 19.51 13.83
N ALA A 435 18.25 18.87 13.58
CA ALA A 435 19.47 19.15 14.32
C ALA A 435 20.06 20.52 13.95
N ALA A 436 20.05 20.87 12.66
CA ALA A 436 20.53 22.15 12.19
C ALA A 436 19.70 23.31 12.75
N ASP A 437 18.37 23.16 12.83
CA ASP A 437 17.49 24.16 13.44
C ASP A 437 17.72 24.31 14.94
N ASP A 438 17.84 23.18 15.66
CA ASP A 438 18.11 23.18 17.09
C ASP A 438 19.44 23.86 17.43
N PHE A 439 20.53 23.51 16.75
CA PHE A 439 21.84 24.12 17.00
C PHE A 439 21.90 25.58 16.54
N ALA A 440 21.24 25.94 15.44
CA ALA A 440 21.16 27.34 15.02
C ALA A 440 20.41 28.22 16.02
N ALA A 441 19.35 27.69 16.65
CA ALA A 441 18.56 28.41 17.64
C ALA A 441 19.23 28.46 19.03
N ASN A 442 19.75 27.32 19.50
CA ASN A 442 20.19 27.16 20.88
C ASN A 442 21.71 27.32 21.06
N GLN A 443 22.50 27.20 19.99
CA GLN A 443 23.97 27.29 20.01
C GLN A 443 24.50 28.09 18.80
N PRO A 444 24.03 29.32 18.57
CA PRO A 444 24.27 30.06 17.32
C PRO A 444 25.75 30.33 17.04
N ALA A 445 26.56 30.58 18.08
CA ALA A 445 27.98 30.82 17.93
C ALA A 445 28.73 29.57 17.42
N TRP A 446 28.46 28.41 18.02
CA TRP A 446 29.03 27.14 17.60
C TRP A 446 28.54 26.76 16.19
N PHE A 447 27.23 26.88 15.93
CA PHE A 447 26.68 26.54 14.62
C PHE A 447 27.25 27.45 13.52
N ALA A 448 27.35 28.76 13.78
CA ALA A 448 27.97 29.70 12.85
C ALA A 448 29.43 29.33 12.57
N ASP A 449 30.24 29.08 13.61
CA ASP A 449 31.64 28.66 13.48
C ASP A 449 31.80 27.42 12.60
N ARG A 450 31.01 26.36 12.87
CA ARG A 450 31.07 25.08 12.15
C ARG A 450 30.51 25.09 10.74
N THR A 451 29.88 26.19 10.29
CA THR A 451 29.15 26.25 9.00
C THR A 451 29.55 27.39 8.06
N ARG A 452 30.65 28.12 8.35
CA ARG A 452 31.08 29.31 7.57
C ARG A 452 31.43 29.01 6.10
N SER A 453 31.94 27.84 5.79
CA SER A 453 32.42 27.45 4.45
C SER A 453 31.82 26.13 3.96
N THR A 454 30.66 25.76 4.49
CA THR A 454 30.15 24.40 4.33
C THR A 454 29.20 24.24 3.17
N GLN A 455 29.24 23.03 2.60
CA GLN A 455 28.26 22.58 1.63
C GLN A 455 26.89 22.44 2.29
N ARG A 456 25.85 22.93 1.59
CA ARG A 456 24.45 22.82 1.99
C ARG A 456 23.65 22.21 0.86
N SER A 457 22.73 21.32 1.21
CA SER A 457 21.76 20.74 0.29
C SER A 457 20.37 20.94 0.87
N GLU A 458 19.48 21.59 0.13
CA GLU A 458 18.17 22.00 0.64
C GLU A 458 17.04 21.69 -0.36
N LEU A 459 15.93 21.18 0.17
CA LEU A 459 14.63 21.10 -0.48
C LEU A 459 13.61 21.86 0.39
N ILE A 460 13.29 23.08 -0.01
CA ILE A 460 12.34 23.95 0.70
C ILE A 460 11.11 24.17 -0.17
N LYS A 461 9.97 23.63 0.27
CA LYS A 461 8.67 23.80 -0.39
C LYS A 461 7.54 23.96 0.65
N PRO A 462 6.36 24.47 0.25
CA PRO A 462 5.21 24.52 1.14
C PRO A 462 4.92 23.15 1.76
N GLY A 463 5.01 23.05 3.08
CA GLY A 463 4.77 21.82 3.84
C GLY A 463 5.89 20.78 3.80
N ARG A 464 7.06 21.06 3.21
CA ARG A 464 8.25 20.18 3.26
C ARG A 464 9.53 20.99 3.35
N ARG A 465 10.38 20.61 4.30
CA ARG A 465 11.68 21.25 4.49
C ARG A 465 12.70 20.18 4.85
N LEU A 466 13.61 19.92 3.91
CA LEU A 466 14.78 19.09 4.13
C LEU A 466 16.02 19.97 3.95
N ARG A 467 16.91 19.95 4.93
CA ARG A 467 18.17 20.68 4.90
C ARG A 467 19.27 19.81 5.48
N PHE A 468 20.33 19.63 4.72
CA PHE A 468 21.54 18.96 5.14
C PHE A 468 22.68 19.97 5.13
N VAL A 469 23.27 20.20 6.30
CA VAL A 469 24.39 21.15 6.47
C VAL A 469 25.63 20.35 6.83
N ARG A 470 26.64 20.36 5.97
CA ARG A 470 27.94 19.78 6.30
C ARG A 470 28.59 20.64 7.39
N LEU A 471 29.35 20.03 8.29
CA LEU A 471 30.16 20.73 9.28
C LEU A 471 31.64 20.68 8.90
N THR A 472 32.38 21.73 9.24
CA THR A 472 33.85 21.76 9.18
C THR A 472 34.46 21.42 10.53
N ALA A 473 35.65 20.81 10.51
CA ALA A 473 36.44 20.64 11.71
C ALA A 473 36.83 22.02 12.31
N PRO A 474 37.01 22.11 13.64
CA PRO A 474 37.55 23.31 14.31
C PRO A 474 38.85 23.83 13.72
#